data_AF-A0A9N9Z9I6-F1
#
_entry.id   AF-A0A9N9Z9I6-F1
#
_cell.length_a   1.000
_cell.length_b   1.000
_cell.length_c   1.000
_cell.angle_alpha   90.00
_cell.angle_beta   90.00
_cell.angle_gamma   90.00
#
_symmetry.space_group_name_H-M   'P 1'
#
loop_
_entity.id
_entity.type
_entity.pdbx_description
1 polymer ?
#
loop_
_entity_poly.entity_id
_entity_poly.type
_entity_poly.pdbx_seq_one_letter_code
_entity_poly.pdbx_strand_id
1 'polypeptide(L)'
;MWGTDKVVWPPYWTPMPLPDTQDDLPLAATFKEDEKNPQKDSPLFRLSPEIRARIYDLALQTICDQDRTFRDGSLFKRPSLTGPRRIYTALLRTCRAVYAETWALPLLNTSLVIHEGSDEDRPPSRSGSDMCPNQQLFYLQAWQLLLIGGVDMTFQQMRLENGGIEQWLRRLHHARGHARELMRRVASEKHPGSQSIKDFVENSLIGVRIRSLTVRVNRRDWWNWTNDPSTYSAEDLASRERMIRVVQPNTPHDFGPYPDDDSEPLLGEDCTLSFVLETFGPKAEELDYTVNQARDWVFGTLSLSQEGQNKRVLGWDGQVRNESWERAVNGPHIAWLRKPIYSAIRNRIEVRVIRFIPTLLQD
;
A
#
# COMPACT_ATOMS: atom_id res chain seq x y z
N MET A 1 7.86 15.62 -21.71
CA MET A 1 9.32 15.61 -21.95
C MET A 1 9.97 15.18 -20.63
N TRP A 2 10.29 13.89 -20.48
CA TRP A 2 10.79 13.33 -19.22
C TRP A 2 12.32 13.45 -19.17
N GLY A 3 12.78 14.52 -18.51
CA GLY A 3 14.19 14.79 -18.25
C GLY A 3 14.82 13.74 -17.33
N THR A 4 16.12 13.57 -17.51
CA THR A 4 17.02 12.55 -16.97
C THR A 4 17.06 12.42 -15.44
N ASP A 5 17.10 11.16 -15.00
CA ASP A 5 17.82 10.64 -13.83
C ASP A 5 17.49 11.21 -12.44
N LYS A 6 16.37 10.73 -11.87
CA LYS A 6 16.14 10.26 -10.48
C LYS A 6 14.68 10.53 -10.07
N VAL A 7 13.83 9.50 -10.11
CA VAL A 7 12.56 9.53 -9.39
C VAL A 7 12.86 9.08 -7.96
N VAL A 8 12.80 10.02 -7.02
CA VAL A 8 12.87 9.74 -5.58
C VAL A 8 11.48 9.97 -5.02
N TRP A 9 10.88 8.87 -4.56
CA TRP A 9 9.60 8.83 -3.87
C TRP A 9 9.85 8.74 -2.35
N PRO A 10 9.20 9.50 -1.45
CA PRO A 10 8.36 10.72 -1.62
C PRO A 10 8.88 11.99 -0.85
N PRO A 11 8.66 13.25 -1.35
CA PRO A 11 8.93 14.51 -0.60
C PRO A 11 7.74 15.53 -0.43
N TYR A 12 7.48 15.98 0.82
CA TYR A 12 6.72 17.10 1.51
C TYR A 12 5.57 18.00 0.92
N TRP A 13 4.43 18.12 1.67
CA TRP A 13 3.23 18.98 1.50
C TRP A 13 2.66 19.43 2.86
N THR A 14 2.22 20.68 2.87
CA THR A 14 1.33 21.37 3.83
C THR A 14 0.01 21.69 3.13
N PRO A 15 -1.15 21.76 3.82
CA PRO A 15 -2.44 22.10 3.23
C PRO A 15 -2.48 23.54 2.73
N MET A 16 -1.96 23.75 1.54
CA MET A 16 -2.46 24.78 0.65
C MET A 16 -3.65 24.18 -0.11
N PRO A 17 -4.51 24.96 -0.78
CA PRO A 17 -5.24 24.41 -1.92
C PRO A 17 -4.27 23.59 -2.78
N LEU A 18 -4.73 22.50 -3.42
CA LEU A 18 -3.98 21.93 -4.56
C LEU A 18 -3.44 23.14 -5.31
N PRO A 19 -2.12 23.32 -5.43
CA PRO A 19 -1.63 24.53 -6.04
C PRO A 19 -2.35 24.64 -7.38
N ASP A 20 -2.66 25.85 -7.83
CA ASP A 20 -3.10 26.10 -9.21
C ASP A 20 -2.00 25.68 -10.23
N THR A 21 -1.16 24.70 -9.90
CA THR A 21 -0.51 23.84 -10.87
C THR A 21 -1.58 23.32 -11.80
N GLN A 22 -1.40 23.70 -13.05
CA GLN A 22 -2.09 23.25 -14.24
C GLN A 22 -2.23 21.72 -14.25
N ASP A 23 -3.22 21.19 -13.52
CA ASP A 23 -3.54 19.77 -13.53
C ASP A 23 -4.02 19.44 -14.95
N ASP A 24 -3.19 18.67 -15.64
CA ASP A 24 -3.44 18.22 -17.00
C ASP A 24 -3.69 16.71 -16.99
N LEU A 25 -4.40 16.26 -18.01
CA LEU A 25 -4.59 14.84 -18.26
C LEU A 25 -3.25 14.17 -18.59
N PRO A 26 -3.11 12.87 -18.34
CA PRO A 26 -1.94 12.13 -18.79
C PRO A 26 -1.78 12.27 -20.31
N LEU A 27 -0.54 12.30 -20.80
CA LEU A 27 -0.23 12.42 -22.23
C LEU A 27 -0.95 11.37 -23.09
N ALA A 28 -1.29 10.21 -22.51
CA ALA A 28 -2.04 9.17 -23.18
C ALA A 28 -3.43 9.65 -23.66
N ALA A 29 -4.07 10.54 -22.92
CA ALA A 29 -5.38 11.12 -23.27
C ALA A 29 -5.31 12.04 -24.50
N THR A 30 -4.13 12.57 -24.82
CA THR A 30 -3.95 13.53 -25.92
C THR A 30 -3.56 12.88 -27.24
N PHE A 31 -3.31 11.57 -27.26
CA PHE A 31 -2.89 10.88 -28.48
C PHE A 31 -4.08 10.62 -29.40
N LYS A 32 -3.98 11.11 -30.63
CA LYS A 32 -4.87 10.68 -31.72
C LYS A 32 -4.37 9.35 -32.32
N GLU A 33 -5.27 8.48 -32.74
CA GLU A 33 -4.90 7.14 -33.24
C GLU A 33 -4.12 7.17 -34.56
N ASP A 34 -4.43 8.13 -35.42
CA ASP A 34 -3.78 8.37 -36.71
C ASP A 34 -2.31 8.80 -36.58
N GLU A 35 -1.91 9.38 -35.44
CA GLU A 35 -0.52 9.76 -35.18
C GLU A 35 0.35 8.63 -34.61
N LYS A 36 -0.22 7.45 -34.35
CA LYS A 36 0.50 6.32 -33.74
C LYS A 36 1.03 5.40 -34.85
N ASN A 37 2.35 5.37 -35.03
CA ASN A 37 2.97 4.32 -35.85
C ASN A 37 2.68 2.94 -35.19
N PRO A 38 2.07 1.98 -35.91
CA PRO A 38 1.66 0.69 -35.35
C PRO A 38 2.82 -0.26 -35.04
N GLN A 39 4.07 0.11 -35.38
CA GLN A 39 5.30 -0.62 -35.07
C GLN A 39 5.30 -2.08 -35.59
N LYS A 40 4.65 -2.34 -36.74
CA LYS A 40 4.48 -3.71 -37.30
C LYS A 40 5.81 -4.47 -37.51
N ASP A 41 6.91 -3.75 -37.74
CA ASP A 41 8.23 -4.35 -37.94
C ASP A 41 8.90 -4.77 -36.62
N SER A 42 8.46 -4.22 -35.49
CA SER A 42 8.99 -4.54 -34.17
C SER A 42 8.58 -5.96 -33.76
N PRO A 43 9.53 -6.82 -33.34
CA PRO A 43 9.22 -8.14 -32.81
C PRO A 43 8.23 -8.10 -31.64
N LEU A 44 8.29 -7.05 -30.81
CA LEU A 44 7.38 -6.86 -29.68
C LEU A 44 5.91 -6.75 -30.14
N PHE A 45 5.65 -6.01 -31.21
CA PHE A 45 4.29 -5.80 -31.75
C PHE A 45 3.80 -6.92 -32.66
N ARG A 46 4.66 -7.90 -32.97
CA ARG A 46 4.23 -9.18 -33.59
C ARG A 46 3.69 -10.17 -32.56
N LEU A 47 3.96 -9.96 -31.27
CA LEU A 47 3.38 -10.78 -30.19
C LEU A 47 1.90 -10.42 -30.00
N SER A 48 1.13 -11.37 -29.46
CA SER A 48 -0.27 -11.09 -29.11
C SER A 48 -0.35 -10.05 -27.98
N PRO A 49 -1.44 -9.27 -27.90
CA PRO A 49 -1.62 -8.26 -26.86
C PRO A 49 -1.46 -8.81 -25.44
N GLU A 50 -1.88 -10.05 -25.18
CA GLU A 50 -1.79 -10.69 -23.87
C GLU A 50 -0.33 -10.94 -23.46
N ILE A 51 0.50 -11.38 -24.40
CA ILE A 51 1.92 -11.59 -24.16
C ILE A 51 2.63 -10.25 -23.95
N ARG A 52 2.27 -9.23 -24.73
CA ARG A 52 2.80 -7.86 -24.53
C ARG A 52 2.44 -7.34 -23.15
N ALA A 53 1.18 -7.47 -22.72
CA ALA A 53 0.72 -7.05 -21.41
C ALA A 53 1.55 -7.70 -20.29
N ARG A 54 1.81 -9.02 -20.36
CA ARG A 54 2.68 -9.70 -19.38
C ARG A 54 4.11 -9.19 -19.39
N ILE A 55 4.68 -8.94 -20.57
CA ILE A 55 6.03 -8.35 -20.69
C ILE A 55 6.05 -6.97 -20.03
N TYR A 56 5.04 -6.14 -20.28
CA TYR A 56 4.95 -4.80 -19.71
C TYR A 56 4.77 -4.82 -18.20
N ASP A 57 3.92 -5.69 -17.67
CA ASP A 57 3.72 -5.85 -16.23
C ASP A 57 5.04 -6.20 -15.53
N LEU A 58 5.79 -7.15 -16.08
CA LEU A 58 7.10 -7.54 -15.55
C LEU A 58 8.14 -6.41 -15.68
N ALA A 59 8.18 -5.73 -16.83
CA ALA A 59 9.15 -4.67 -17.10
C ALA A 59 8.91 -3.40 -16.28
N LEU A 60 7.64 -3.11 -15.96
CA LEU A 60 7.21 -1.89 -15.26
C LEU A 60 6.81 -2.17 -13.80
N GLN A 61 7.12 -3.36 -13.28
CA GLN A 61 6.93 -3.68 -11.88
C GLN A 61 7.83 -2.81 -10.99
N THR A 62 7.31 -2.40 -9.85
CA THR A 62 8.11 -1.77 -8.80
C THR A 62 8.96 -2.83 -8.09
N ILE A 63 10.28 -2.65 -8.14
CA ILE A 63 11.24 -3.54 -7.48
C ILE A 63 12.16 -2.78 -6.53
N CYS A 64 12.92 -3.48 -5.69
CA CYS A 64 14.00 -2.86 -4.92
C CYS A 64 15.19 -2.52 -5.82
N ASP A 65 15.78 -1.33 -5.62
CA ASP A 65 16.97 -0.88 -6.34
C ASP A 65 18.19 -1.72 -5.95
N GLN A 66 18.62 -2.59 -6.86
CA GLN A 66 19.74 -3.51 -6.63
C GLN A 66 21.08 -2.77 -6.55
N ASP A 67 21.19 -1.62 -7.21
CA ASP A 67 22.39 -0.77 -7.16
C ASP A 67 22.52 -0.02 -5.82
N ARG A 68 21.45 0.01 -5.03
CA ARG A 68 21.34 0.83 -3.81
C ARG A 68 20.68 0.05 -2.68
N THR A 69 21.33 -1.01 -2.24
CA THR A 69 20.86 -1.77 -1.10
C THR A 69 21.01 -0.98 0.20
N PHE A 70 20.04 -1.14 1.11
CA PHE A 70 20.19 -0.70 2.49
C PHE A 70 21.35 -1.41 3.18
N ARG A 71 21.98 -0.67 4.10
CA ARG A 71 23.10 -1.18 4.90
C ARG A 71 22.64 -2.40 5.71
N ASP A 72 23.54 -3.37 5.86
CA ASP A 72 23.31 -4.49 6.76
C ASP A 72 23.15 -4.01 8.21
N GLY A 73 22.15 -4.55 8.90
CA GLY A 73 21.79 -4.15 10.26
C GLY A 73 20.87 -2.94 10.34
N SER A 74 20.55 -2.29 9.22
CA SER A 74 19.45 -1.33 9.17
C SER A 74 18.14 -2.00 9.60
N LEU A 75 17.41 -1.34 10.48
CA LEU A 75 16.20 -1.88 11.09
C LEU A 75 15.08 -2.09 10.05
N PHE A 76 14.92 -1.16 9.13
CA PHE A 76 13.93 -1.23 8.05
C PHE A 76 14.25 -2.25 6.93
N LYS A 77 15.47 -2.82 6.89
CA LYS A 77 15.87 -3.78 5.86
C LYS A 77 15.20 -5.13 6.11
N ARG A 78 14.59 -5.69 5.06
CA ARG A 78 13.91 -7.00 5.07
C ARG A 78 14.09 -7.69 3.71
N PRO A 79 13.88 -9.02 3.60
CA PRO A 79 14.02 -9.72 2.31
C PRO A 79 13.17 -9.12 1.19
N SER A 80 11.96 -8.63 1.53
CA SER A 80 11.05 -7.96 0.59
C SER A 80 11.33 -6.48 0.35
N LEU A 81 12.26 -5.88 1.11
CA LEU A 81 12.68 -4.48 1.00
C LEU A 81 14.17 -4.36 1.32
N THR A 82 14.98 -4.68 0.31
CA THR A 82 16.44 -4.66 0.40
C THR A 82 17.03 -3.30 0.07
N GLY A 83 16.25 -2.40 -0.52
CA GLY A 83 16.63 -1.04 -0.90
C GLY A 83 15.40 -0.18 -1.20
N PRO A 84 15.60 1.08 -1.64
CA PRO A 84 14.52 1.93 -2.12
C PRO A 84 13.76 1.29 -3.28
N ARG A 85 12.46 1.58 -3.40
CA ARG A 85 11.64 1.12 -4.54
C ARG A 85 12.00 1.90 -5.81
N ARG A 86 12.06 1.20 -6.95
CA ARG A 86 12.41 1.74 -8.28
C ARG A 86 11.53 1.11 -9.35
N ILE A 87 11.20 1.91 -10.36
CA ILE A 87 10.50 1.49 -11.58
C ILE A 87 11.39 1.81 -12.77
N TYR A 88 11.52 0.87 -13.71
CA TYR A 88 12.28 1.08 -14.95
C TYR A 88 11.39 1.70 -16.03
N THR A 89 11.43 3.02 -16.17
CA THR A 89 10.59 3.76 -17.12
C THR A 89 11.19 3.85 -18.53
N ALA A 90 12.32 3.19 -18.79
CA ALA A 90 12.99 3.23 -20.10
C ALA A 90 12.06 2.72 -21.22
N LEU A 91 11.30 1.66 -20.95
CA LEU A 91 10.34 1.10 -21.89
C LEU A 91 9.26 2.12 -22.31
N LEU A 92 8.73 2.90 -21.37
CA LEU A 92 7.72 3.94 -21.62
C LEU A 92 8.22 5.04 -22.58
N ARG A 93 9.54 5.21 -22.68
CA ARG A 93 10.18 6.26 -23.47
C ARG A 93 10.55 5.81 -24.89
N THR A 94 10.28 4.56 -25.24
CA THR A 94 10.67 3.99 -26.54
C THR A 94 9.84 4.53 -27.70
N CYS A 95 8.51 4.42 -27.64
CA CYS A 95 7.62 4.94 -28.66
C CYS A 95 6.20 5.20 -28.12
N ARG A 96 5.40 5.96 -28.89
CA ARG A 96 4.01 6.30 -28.52
C ARG A 96 3.10 5.06 -28.40
N ALA A 97 3.32 4.02 -29.21
CA ALA A 97 2.53 2.79 -29.16
C ALA A 97 2.73 2.06 -27.83
N VAL A 98 3.99 1.88 -27.39
CA VAL A 98 4.29 1.31 -26.07
C VAL A 98 3.71 2.17 -24.96
N TYR A 99 3.93 3.49 -25.00
CA TYR A 99 3.38 4.40 -23.98
C TYR A 99 1.85 4.30 -23.90
N ALA A 100 1.14 4.25 -25.03
CA ALA A 100 -0.32 4.14 -25.06
C ALA A 100 -0.83 2.85 -24.38
N GLU A 101 -0.12 1.73 -24.51
CA GLU A 101 -0.47 0.46 -23.85
C GLU A 101 -0.08 0.42 -22.36
N THR A 102 0.82 1.28 -21.89
CA THR A 102 1.52 1.08 -20.61
C THR A 102 1.58 2.27 -19.65
N TRP A 103 1.12 3.45 -20.06
CA TRP A 103 1.27 4.70 -19.30
C TRP A 103 0.79 4.63 -17.84
N ALA A 104 -0.25 3.83 -17.56
CA ALA A 104 -0.83 3.68 -16.22
C ALA A 104 -0.14 2.60 -15.38
N LEU A 105 0.52 1.62 -16.00
CA LEU A 105 1.11 0.46 -15.31
C LEU A 105 2.10 0.82 -14.20
N PRO A 106 2.99 1.83 -14.34
CA PRO A 106 3.87 2.22 -13.26
C PRO A 106 3.14 2.55 -11.96
N LEU A 107 1.96 3.16 -12.04
CA LEU A 107 1.17 3.55 -10.87
C LEU A 107 0.27 2.40 -10.40
N LEU A 108 -0.36 1.68 -11.33
CA LEU A 108 -1.18 0.50 -11.01
C LEU A 108 -0.37 -0.59 -10.30
N ASN A 109 0.90 -0.78 -10.70
CA ASN A 109 1.80 -1.78 -10.13
C ASN A 109 2.58 -1.26 -8.91
N THR A 110 2.29 -0.05 -8.45
CA THR A 110 2.93 0.54 -7.27
C THR A 110 1.95 0.71 -6.14
N SER A 111 2.23 0.04 -5.01
CA SER A 111 1.48 0.30 -3.79
C SER A 111 1.87 1.65 -3.20
N LEU A 112 0.87 2.44 -2.83
CA LEU A 112 1.04 3.58 -1.94
C LEU A 112 1.52 3.08 -0.58
N VAL A 113 2.61 3.64 -0.06
CA VAL A 113 3.16 3.26 1.25
C VAL A 113 2.72 4.28 2.30
N ILE A 114 2.15 3.80 3.41
CA ILE A 114 1.77 4.59 4.58
C ILE A 114 2.55 4.06 5.78
N HIS A 115 3.19 4.94 6.54
CA HIS A 115 4.00 4.53 7.70
C HIS A 115 3.60 5.27 8.98
N GLU A 116 2.88 4.56 9.84
CA GLU A 116 2.48 4.93 11.21
C GLU A 116 3.10 3.95 12.24
N GLY A 117 4.21 3.31 11.85
CA GLY A 117 5.05 2.47 12.69
C GLY A 117 6.13 3.28 13.42
N SER A 118 7.03 2.59 14.10
CA SER A 118 8.18 3.17 14.79
C SER A 118 9.16 3.85 13.81
N ASP A 119 9.56 5.09 14.10
CA ASP A 119 10.41 5.89 13.19
C ASP A 119 11.75 5.22 12.85
N GLU A 120 12.30 4.41 13.74
CA GLU A 120 13.55 3.67 13.50
C GLU A 120 13.41 2.56 12.43
N ASP A 121 12.21 2.00 12.28
CA ASP A 121 11.85 0.99 11.26
C ASP A 121 11.32 1.64 9.97
N ARG A 122 11.27 2.99 9.92
CA ARG A 122 10.93 3.73 8.70
C ARG A 122 12.12 3.73 7.75
N PRO A 123 11.99 3.21 6.52
CA PRO A 123 13.05 3.32 5.53
C PRO A 123 13.32 4.81 5.23
N PRO A 124 14.59 5.22 5.10
CA PRO A 124 14.94 6.61 4.91
C PRO A 124 14.35 7.10 3.59
N SER A 125 13.42 8.06 3.68
CA SER A 125 13.10 8.93 2.55
C SER A 125 14.37 9.71 2.21
N ARG A 126 14.77 9.74 0.94
CA ARG A 126 15.88 10.59 0.50
C ARG A 126 15.46 12.08 0.55
N SER A 127 15.44 12.69 1.74
CA SER A 127 15.66 14.13 1.99
C SER A 127 15.51 14.46 3.48
N GLY A 128 16.50 15.17 4.05
CA GLY A 128 16.38 16.18 5.11
C GLY A 128 15.55 15.88 6.37
N SER A 129 16.26 15.49 7.44
CA SER A 129 16.06 15.89 8.85
C SER A 129 14.67 16.35 9.33
N ASP A 130 14.17 15.67 10.37
CA ASP A 130 13.09 16.08 11.27
C ASP A 130 11.72 16.32 10.64
N MET A 131 10.86 15.29 10.65
CA MET A 131 9.44 15.54 10.51
C MET A 131 8.63 14.52 11.30
N CYS A 132 7.82 15.02 12.23
CA CYS A 132 6.48 14.61 12.69
C CYS A 132 5.71 15.94 12.84
N PRO A 133 4.38 16.07 12.58
CA PRO A 133 3.35 15.16 13.10
C PRO A 133 2.19 14.75 12.14
N ASN A 134 2.11 15.19 10.88
CA ASN A 134 0.96 14.95 9.97
C ASN A 134 1.31 14.17 8.68
N GLN A 135 2.29 13.27 8.76
CA GLN A 135 3.05 12.79 7.60
C GLN A 135 2.44 11.60 6.86
N GLN A 136 1.80 11.91 5.74
CA GLN A 136 2.08 11.36 4.39
C GLN A 136 0.81 11.58 3.57
N LEU A 137 0.71 12.72 2.89
CA LEU A 137 -0.38 13.03 1.97
C LEU A 137 0.20 13.33 0.58
N PHE A 138 -0.54 12.89 -0.43
CA PHE A 138 -0.18 12.55 -1.80
C PHE A 138 0.57 13.64 -2.62
N TYR A 139 1.81 13.38 -3.07
CA TYR A 139 2.48 14.14 -4.16
C TYR A 139 2.10 13.66 -5.55
N LEU A 140 0.88 13.16 -5.66
CA LEU A 140 0.36 12.63 -6.90
C LEU A 140 -0.49 13.71 -7.52
N GLN A 141 -0.31 13.94 -8.82
CA GLN A 141 -1.33 14.64 -9.59
C GLN A 141 -2.66 13.88 -9.43
N ALA A 142 -3.78 14.57 -9.55
CA ALA A 142 -5.09 13.95 -9.31
C ALA A 142 -5.30 12.66 -10.12
N TRP A 143 -4.95 12.64 -11.41
CA TRP A 143 -5.03 11.43 -12.23
C TRP A 143 -4.12 10.29 -11.72
N GLN A 144 -2.96 10.62 -11.15
CA GLN A 144 -2.04 9.61 -10.61
C GLN A 144 -2.57 8.99 -9.33
N LEU A 145 -3.21 9.79 -8.47
CA LEU A 145 -3.88 9.30 -7.26
C LEU A 145 -4.99 8.31 -7.60
N LEU A 146 -5.76 8.59 -8.67
CA LEU A 146 -6.82 7.70 -9.14
C LEU A 146 -6.27 6.35 -9.63
N LEU A 147 -5.04 6.30 -10.15
CA LEU A 147 -4.42 5.06 -10.62
C LEU A 147 -3.83 4.16 -9.52
N ILE A 148 -3.84 4.58 -8.25
CA ILE A 148 -3.34 3.73 -7.16
C ILE A 148 -4.25 2.52 -7.00
N GLY A 149 -3.71 1.33 -7.30
CA GLY A 149 -4.40 0.04 -7.18
C GLY A 149 -4.04 -0.75 -5.91
N GLY A 150 -3.05 -0.31 -5.13
CA GLY A 150 -2.64 -0.99 -3.91
C GLY A 150 -2.15 -0.05 -2.82
N VAL A 151 -2.29 -0.46 -1.56
CA VAL A 151 -1.85 0.30 -0.39
C VAL A 151 -1.11 -0.63 0.59
N ASP A 152 0.04 -0.20 1.07
CA ASP A 152 0.93 -0.90 2.01
C ASP A 152 1.09 -0.02 3.25
N MET A 153 0.41 -0.39 4.32
CA MET A 153 0.36 0.35 5.58
C MET A 153 1.20 -0.36 6.63
N THR A 154 2.02 0.39 7.35
CA THR A 154 2.73 -0.09 8.54
C THR A 154 2.21 0.66 9.76
N PHE A 155 1.87 -0.05 10.83
CA PHE A 155 1.28 0.53 12.03
C PHE A 155 1.92 0.00 13.31
N GLN A 156 2.02 0.88 14.31
CA GLN A 156 2.06 0.47 15.71
C GLN A 156 0.75 -0.23 16.09
N GLN A 157 0.84 -1.23 16.98
CA GLN A 157 -0.32 -1.95 17.51
C GLN A 157 -1.40 -1.00 18.03
N MET A 158 -1.01 0.03 18.80
CA MET A 158 -1.92 1.07 19.28
C MET A 158 -2.75 1.71 18.16
N ARG A 159 -2.12 1.99 17.00
CA ARG A 159 -2.81 2.63 15.87
C ARG A 159 -3.81 1.68 15.22
N LEU A 160 -3.50 0.40 15.14
CA LEU A 160 -4.44 -0.61 14.65
C LEU A 160 -5.65 -0.74 15.57
N GLU A 161 -5.42 -0.84 16.87
CA GLU A 161 -6.48 -0.99 17.88
C GLU A 161 -7.42 0.22 17.92
N ASN A 162 -6.92 1.40 17.54
CA ASN A 162 -7.67 2.65 17.47
C ASN A 162 -8.28 2.92 16.08
N GLY A 163 -8.45 1.90 15.22
CA GLY A 163 -9.10 2.04 13.91
C GLY A 163 -8.28 2.79 12.87
N GLY A 164 -6.94 2.68 12.93
CA GLY A 164 -6.04 3.38 12.02
C GLY A 164 -6.22 3.00 10.55
N ILE A 165 -6.64 1.76 10.26
CA ILE A 165 -6.90 1.30 8.89
C ILE A 165 -8.06 2.10 8.30
N GLU A 166 -9.20 2.14 9.00
CA GLU A 166 -10.41 2.80 8.54
C GLU A 166 -10.21 4.30 8.40
N GLN A 167 -9.49 4.92 9.34
CA GLN A 167 -9.14 6.34 9.25
C GLN A 167 -8.35 6.64 7.96
N TRP A 168 -7.35 5.83 7.62
CA TRP A 168 -6.57 6.03 6.40
C TRP A 168 -7.36 5.75 5.13
N LEU A 169 -8.19 4.70 5.14
CA LEU A 169 -9.05 4.40 3.99
C LEU A 169 -10.08 5.52 3.75
N ARG A 170 -10.71 6.09 4.79
CA ARG A 170 -11.61 7.25 4.64
C ARG A 170 -10.88 8.48 4.07
N ARG A 171 -9.68 8.79 4.58
CA ARG A 171 -8.84 9.88 4.05
C ARG A 171 -8.53 9.69 2.56
N LEU A 172 -8.17 8.46 2.19
CA LEU A 172 -7.88 8.11 0.79
C LEU A 172 -9.12 8.19 -0.09
N HIS A 173 -10.27 7.73 0.42
CA HIS A 173 -11.56 7.85 -0.26
C HIS A 173 -11.91 9.30 -0.56
N HIS A 174 -11.85 10.17 0.44
CA HIS A 174 -12.09 11.60 0.29
C HIS A 174 -11.11 12.25 -0.71
N ALA A 175 -9.81 11.95 -0.59
CA ALA A 175 -8.80 12.48 -1.51
C ALA A 175 -9.06 12.04 -2.96
N ARG A 176 -9.51 10.79 -3.17
CA ARG A 176 -9.91 10.29 -4.49
C ARG A 176 -11.18 10.96 -5.00
N GLY A 177 -12.19 11.17 -4.15
CA GLY A 177 -13.40 11.91 -4.51
C GLY A 177 -13.07 13.30 -5.08
N HIS A 178 -12.20 14.04 -4.37
CA HIS A 178 -11.72 15.34 -4.86
C HIS A 178 -10.95 15.24 -6.18
N ALA A 179 -10.09 14.22 -6.33
CA ALA A 179 -9.37 13.98 -7.58
C ALA A 179 -10.30 13.62 -8.76
N ARG A 180 -11.37 12.86 -8.52
CA ARG A 180 -12.39 12.54 -9.55
C ARG A 180 -13.06 13.81 -10.06
N GLU A 181 -13.54 14.65 -9.14
CA GLU A 181 -14.19 15.92 -9.50
C GLU A 181 -13.25 16.82 -10.29
N LEU A 182 -11.99 16.92 -9.86
CA LEU A 182 -10.98 17.69 -10.58
C LEU A 182 -10.76 17.17 -12.00
N MET A 183 -10.66 15.85 -12.21
CA MET A 183 -10.45 15.28 -13.53
C MET A 183 -11.67 15.43 -14.45
N ARG A 184 -12.89 15.34 -13.90
CA ARG A 184 -14.13 15.64 -14.63
C ARG A 184 -14.16 17.09 -15.09
N ARG A 185 -13.80 18.03 -14.20
CA ARG A 185 -13.69 19.46 -14.50
C ARG A 185 -12.62 19.75 -15.56
N VAL A 186 -11.44 19.16 -15.44
CA VAL A 186 -10.37 19.31 -16.45
C VAL A 186 -10.85 18.81 -17.83
N ALA A 187 -11.55 17.68 -17.89
CA ALA A 187 -12.12 17.18 -19.14
C ALA A 187 -13.21 18.09 -19.71
N SER A 188 -14.07 18.69 -18.89
CA SER A 188 -15.15 19.56 -19.36
C SER A 188 -14.67 20.96 -19.78
N GLU A 189 -13.75 21.56 -19.03
CA GLU A 189 -13.29 22.94 -19.23
C GLU A 189 -12.18 23.05 -20.28
N LYS A 190 -11.17 22.18 -20.25
CA LYS A 190 -10.04 22.26 -21.21
C LYS A 190 -10.32 21.57 -22.54
N HIS A 191 -11.27 20.64 -22.56
CA HIS A 191 -11.61 19.86 -23.75
C HIS A 191 -13.13 19.84 -24.03
N PRO A 192 -13.78 21.01 -24.15
CA PRO A 192 -15.22 21.09 -24.35
C PRO A 192 -15.60 20.37 -25.66
N GLY A 193 -16.55 19.44 -25.56
CA GLY A 193 -17.07 18.68 -26.70
C GLY A 193 -16.30 17.38 -27.05
N SER A 194 -15.17 17.07 -26.40
CA SER A 194 -14.47 15.79 -26.64
C SER A 194 -15.07 14.66 -25.79
N GLN A 195 -15.98 13.87 -26.37
CA GLN A 195 -16.53 12.70 -25.69
C GLN A 195 -15.46 11.66 -25.39
N SER A 196 -14.49 11.46 -26.29
CA SER A 196 -13.40 10.50 -26.09
C SER A 196 -12.54 10.81 -24.85
N ILE A 197 -12.32 12.09 -24.53
CA ILE A 197 -11.58 12.49 -23.33
C ILE A 197 -12.41 12.25 -22.07
N LYS A 198 -13.73 12.51 -22.11
CA LYS A 198 -14.63 12.19 -21.00
C LYS A 198 -14.66 10.68 -20.74
N ASP A 199 -14.80 9.89 -21.79
CA ASP A 199 -14.77 8.43 -21.71
C ASP A 199 -13.42 7.92 -21.19
N PHE A 200 -12.31 8.56 -21.57
CA PHE A 200 -10.99 8.25 -21.03
C PHE A 200 -10.94 8.50 -19.52
N VAL A 201 -11.42 9.66 -19.04
CA VAL A 201 -11.41 9.99 -17.60
C VAL A 201 -12.27 9.00 -16.82
N GLU A 202 -13.50 8.75 -17.25
CA GLU A 202 -14.40 7.83 -16.52
C GLU A 202 -13.86 6.39 -16.53
N ASN A 203 -13.47 5.87 -17.70
CA ASN A 203 -13.11 4.45 -17.84
C ASN A 203 -11.66 4.15 -17.41
N SER A 204 -10.72 5.07 -17.62
CA SER A 204 -9.29 4.81 -17.41
C SER A 204 -8.72 5.38 -16.11
N LEU A 205 -9.40 6.37 -15.50
CA LEU A 205 -8.97 6.96 -14.23
C LEU A 205 -9.95 6.66 -13.10
N ILE A 206 -11.21 7.06 -13.26
CA ILE A 206 -12.20 7.03 -12.17
C ILE A 206 -12.60 5.61 -11.79
N GLY A 207 -12.72 4.71 -12.77
CA GLY A 207 -13.08 3.31 -12.56
C GLY A 207 -12.00 2.47 -11.85
N VAL A 208 -10.78 2.98 -11.66
CA VAL A 208 -9.72 2.24 -10.97
C VAL A 208 -10.06 2.14 -9.48
N ARG A 209 -9.88 0.92 -8.92
CA ARG A 209 -10.14 0.61 -7.51
C ARG A 209 -8.90 0.03 -6.85
N ILE A 210 -8.86 0.10 -5.53
CA ILE A 210 -7.83 -0.58 -4.75
C ILE A 210 -8.15 -2.07 -4.70
N ARG A 211 -7.22 -2.89 -5.17
CA ARG A 211 -7.33 -4.36 -5.21
C ARG A 211 -6.45 -5.06 -4.18
N SER A 212 -5.49 -4.35 -3.60
CA SER A 212 -4.57 -4.92 -2.61
C SER A 212 -4.35 -3.96 -1.45
N LEU A 213 -4.64 -4.44 -0.25
CA LEU A 213 -4.28 -3.81 1.00
C LEU A 213 -3.27 -4.71 1.70
N THR A 214 -2.16 -4.13 2.15
CA THR A 214 -1.22 -4.77 3.05
C THR A 214 -1.19 -3.96 4.33
N VAL A 215 -1.37 -4.62 5.47
CA VAL A 215 -1.25 -4.02 6.80
C VAL A 215 -0.15 -4.76 7.53
N ARG A 216 0.81 -4.02 8.06
CA ARG A 216 2.01 -4.57 8.67
C ARG A 216 2.19 -4.07 10.09
N VAL A 217 2.52 -4.99 10.99
CA VAL A 217 3.01 -4.70 12.34
C VAL A 217 4.43 -5.23 12.41
N ASN A 218 5.42 -4.35 12.51
CA ASN A 218 6.81 -4.81 12.62
C ASN A 218 7.11 -5.31 14.05
N ARG A 219 8.24 -6.00 14.17
CA ARG A 219 8.77 -6.54 15.43
C ARG A 219 8.92 -5.55 16.58
N ARG A 220 8.96 -4.23 16.33
CA ARG A 220 9.04 -3.17 17.36
C ARG A 220 7.75 -2.38 17.54
N ASP A 221 6.74 -2.70 16.75
CA ASP A 221 5.48 -1.97 16.71
C ASP A 221 4.43 -2.56 17.68
N TRP A 222 4.76 -3.66 18.36
CA TRP A 222 3.94 -4.32 19.38
C TRP A 222 4.07 -3.65 20.74
N TRP A 223 3.01 -3.56 21.56
CA TRP A 223 3.11 -2.94 22.89
C TRP A 223 4.20 -3.56 23.79
N ASN A 224 4.38 -4.87 23.71
CA ASN A 224 5.25 -5.66 24.58
C ASN A 224 6.61 -6.00 23.93
N TRP A 225 7.01 -5.32 22.85
CA TRP A 225 8.20 -5.67 22.09
C TRP A 225 9.50 -5.60 22.91
N THR A 226 9.54 -4.73 23.93
CA THR A 226 10.66 -4.59 24.87
C THR A 226 10.63 -5.58 26.03
N ASN A 227 9.54 -6.32 26.21
CA ASN A 227 9.38 -7.22 27.35
C ASN A 227 10.10 -8.55 27.07
N ASP A 228 10.72 -9.08 28.11
CA ASP A 228 11.48 -10.32 28.04
C ASP A 228 10.54 -11.55 28.05
N PRO A 229 10.60 -12.44 27.04
CA PRO A 229 9.73 -13.59 27.01
C PRO A 229 9.93 -14.59 28.14
N SER A 230 11.12 -14.62 28.76
CA SER A 230 11.40 -15.49 29.90
C SER A 230 10.76 -15.04 31.21
N THR A 231 10.26 -13.80 31.27
CA THR A 231 9.60 -13.27 32.47
C THR A 231 8.10 -13.46 32.47
N TYR A 232 7.52 -14.00 31.39
CA TYR A 232 6.08 -14.25 31.33
C TYR A 232 5.72 -15.44 32.19
N SER A 233 4.75 -15.25 33.09
CA SER A 233 4.05 -16.34 33.73
C SER A 233 3.14 -17.06 32.73
N ALA A 234 2.70 -18.27 33.05
CA ALA A 234 1.67 -18.97 32.28
C ALA A 234 0.36 -18.15 32.23
N GLU A 235 0.06 -17.36 33.27
CA GLU A 235 -1.09 -16.45 33.32
C GLU A 235 -0.92 -15.24 32.39
N ASP A 236 0.30 -14.71 32.23
CA ASP A 236 0.60 -13.67 31.25
C ASP A 236 0.46 -14.16 29.81
N LEU A 237 0.74 -15.44 29.56
CA LEU A 237 0.53 -16.06 28.25
C LEU A 237 -0.95 -16.32 27.96
N ALA A 238 -1.75 -16.65 28.98
CA ALA A 238 -3.19 -16.90 28.86
C ALA A 238 -4.03 -15.61 28.78
N SER A 239 -3.66 -14.57 29.54
CA SER A 239 -4.32 -13.25 29.52
C SER A 239 -4.06 -12.42 28.26
N ARG A 240 -3.21 -12.93 27.36
CA ARG A 240 -2.90 -12.36 26.04
C ARG A 240 -4.02 -12.45 25.02
N GLU A 241 -5.24 -12.82 25.42
CA GLU A 241 -6.54 -12.55 24.76
C GLU A 241 -6.76 -11.13 24.21
N ARG A 242 -5.76 -10.25 24.29
CA ARG A 242 -5.80 -8.85 23.90
C ARG A 242 -4.56 -8.42 23.11
N MET A 243 -3.82 -9.36 22.52
CA MET A 243 -2.55 -9.04 21.86
C MET A 243 -2.73 -8.25 20.57
N ILE A 244 -3.89 -8.34 19.91
CA ILE A 244 -4.45 -7.26 19.09
C ILE A 244 -5.96 -7.33 19.28
N ARG A 245 -6.56 -6.33 19.92
CA ARG A 245 -8.00 -6.10 19.74
C ARG A 245 -8.16 -5.23 18.51
N VAL A 246 -8.29 -5.84 17.33
CA VAL A 246 -8.83 -5.09 16.19
C VAL A 246 -10.29 -4.82 16.57
N VAL A 247 -10.51 -3.72 17.26
CA VAL A 247 -11.83 -3.29 17.67
C VAL A 247 -12.58 -3.06 16.37
N GLN A 248 -13.65 -3.82 16.14
CA GLN A 248 -14.61 -3.46 15.10
C GLN A 248 -14.92 -1.97 15.31
N PRO A 249 -14.70 -1.11 14.31
CA PRO A 249 -14.82 0.34 14.46
C PRO A 249 -16.30 0.69 14.63
N ASN A 250 -16.84 0.47 15.82
CA ASN A 250 -18.16 0.95 16.22
C ASN A 250 -18.07 2.32 16.90
N THR A 251 -16.86 2.88 17.03
CA THR A 251 -16.67 4.21 17.61
C THR A 251 -16.59 5.24 16.48
N PRO A 252 -17.62 6.08 16.30
CA PRO A 252 -17.49 7.26 15.46
C PRO A 252 -16.50 8.19 16.14
N HIS A 253 -15.22 8.12 15.75
CA HIS A 253 -14.31 9.20 16.06
C HIS A 253 -14.71 10.41 15.22
N ASP A 254 -15.07 11.48 15.93
CA ASP A 254 -15.55 12.75 15.44
C ASP A 254 -14.44 13.45 14.63
N PHE A 255 -14.35 13.12 13.34
CA PHE A 255 -13.35 13.65 12.41
C PHE A 255 -14.00 14.54 11.36
N GLY A 256 -14.43 15.73 11.77
CA GLY A 256 -14.71 16.86 10.87
C GLY A 256 -15.83 16.65 9.83
N PRO A 257 -16.32 17.74 9.20
CA PRO A 257 -17.49 17.72 8.34
C PRO A 257 -17.12 17.38 6.88
N TYR A 258 -16.34 16.32 6.65
CA TYR A 258 -16.09 15.91 5.27
C TYR A 258 -17.23 15.01 4.82
N PRO A 259 -18.11 15.45 3.90
CA PRO A 259 -19.17 14.61 3.38
C PRO A 259 -18.51 13.41 2.69
N ASP A 260 -18.91 12.20 3.07
CA ASP A 260 -18.52 10.99 2.37
C ASP A 260 -19.09 11.08 0.93
N ASP A 261 -18.21 11.12 -0.07
CA ASP A 261 -18.60 10.92 -1.46
C ASP A 261 -18.87 9.42 -1.67
N ASP A 262 -20.08 8.99 -1.30
CA ASP A 262 -20.52 7.59 -1.41
C ASP A 262 -20.81 7.15 -2.84
N SER A 263 -20.59 8.02 -3.84
CA SER A 263 -20.93 7.72 -5.23
C SER A 263 -20.10 6.59 -5.84
N GLU A 264 -18.88 6.36 -5.34
CA GLU A 264 -17.89 5.54 -6.02
C GLU A 264 -17.02 4.70 -5.06
N PRO A 265 -17.16 3.35 -5.02
CA PRO A 265 -16.49 2.51 -4.02
C PRO A 265 -14.97 2.67 -4.05
N LEU A 266 -14.32 2.66 -2.88
CA LEU A 266 -12.86 2.75 -2.79
C LEU A 266 -12.17 1.44 -3.19
N LEU A 267 -12.68 0.35 -2.64
CA LEU A 267 -12.13 -0.99 -2.79
C LEU A 267 -12.80 -1.71 -3.95
N GLY A 268 -12.01 -2.50 -4.69
CA GLY A 268 -12.53 -3.38 -5.73
C GLY A 268 -13.28 -4.56 -5.12
N GLU A 269 -14.18 -5.16 -5.89
CA GLU A 269 -14.90 -6.37 -5.49
C GLU A 269 -13.97 -7.57 -5.24
N ASP A 270 -12.80 -7.57 -5.86
CA ASP A 270 -11.73 -8.56 -5.77
C ASP A 270 -10.63 -8.14 -4.78
N CYS A 271 -10.86 -7.10 -3.98
CA CYS A 271 -9.85 -6.57 -3.07
C CYS A 271 -9.41 -7.60 -2.03
N THR A 272 -8.11 -7.75 -1.87
CA THR A 272 -7.51 -8.63 -0.86
C THR A 272 -6.81 -7.82 0.21
N LEU A 273 -6.87 -8.29 1.45
CA LEU A 273 -6.15 -7.70 2.58
C LEU A 273 -5.13 -8.71 3.12
N SER A 274 -3.86 -8.32 3.19
CA SER A 274 -2.79 -9.12 3.77
C SER A 274 -2.31 -8.49 5.07
N PHE A 275 -2.49 -9.18 6.18
CA PHE A 275 -1.89 -8.82 7.47
C PHE A 275 -0.52 -9.46 7.60
N VAL A 276 0.52 -8.65 7.72
CA VAL A 276 1.91 -9.09 7.91
C VAL A 276 2.35 -8.78 9.33
N LEU A 277 2.43 -9.81 10.15
CA LEU A 277 2.80 -9.72 11.55
C LEU A 277 4.24 -10.18 11.72
N GLU A 278 5.13 -9.30 12.18
CA GLU A 278 6.54 -9.64 12.40
C GLU A 278 6.91 -9.57 13.88
N THR A 279 7.72 -10.50 14.39
CA THR A 279 8.29 -10.44 15.74
C THR A 279 9.71 -11.01 15.81
N PHE A 280 10.37 -10.87 16.95
CA PHE A 280 11.67 -11.51 17.20
C PHE A 280 11.51 -13.01 17.43
N GLY A 281 12.49 -13.82 17.03
CA GLY A 281 12.48 -15.29 17.17
C GLY A 281 12.00 -15.80 18.54
N PRO A 282 12.53 -15.31 19.67
CA PRO A 282 12.07 -15.71 21.01
C PRO A 282 10.59 -15.44 21.33
N LYS A 283 9.91 -14.66 20.50
CA LYS A 283 8.50 -14.28 20.64
C LYS A 283 7.63 -14.92 19.56
N ALA A 284 8.14 -15.92 18.81
CA ALA A 284 7.41 -16.56 17.71
C ALA A 284 6.00 -17.03 18.09
N GLU A 285 5.86 -17.65 19.26
CA GLU A 285 4.60 -18.18 19.79
C GLU A 285 3.54 -17.09 20.00
N GLU A 286 3.97 -15.83 20.21
CA GLU A 286 3.07 -14.68 20.31
C GLU A 286 2.30 -14.48 18.98
N LEU A 287 2.94 -14.69 17.83
CA LEU A 287 2.27 -14.57 16.54
C LEU A 287 1.21 -15.66 16.34
N ASP A 288 1.48 -16.89 16.80
CA ASP A 288 0.53 -17.99 16.64
C ASP A 288 -0.75 -17.72 17.45
N TYR A 289 -0.62 -17.04 18.59
CA TYR A 289 -1.75 -16.53 19.35
C TYR A 289 -2.57 -15.50 18.55
N THR A 290 -1.92 -14.47 17.99
CA THR A 290 -2.62 -13.46 17.15
C THR A 290 -3.27 -14.10 15.94
N VAL A 291 -2.60 -15.05 15.29
CA VAL A 291 -3.16 -15.80 14.15
C VAL A 291 -4.43 -16.54 14.55
N ASN A 292 -4.47 -17.14 15.75
CA ASN A 292 -5.67 -17.81 16.25
C ASN A 292 -6.82 -16.82 16.53
N GLN A 293 -6.52 -15.60 16.98
CA GLN A 293 -7.54 -14.56 17.12
C GLN A 293 -8.02 -14.02 15.77
N ALA A 294 -7.11 -13.92 14.80
CA ALA A 294 -7.39 -13.37 13.47
C ALA A 294 -8.37 -14.21 12.64
N ARG A 295 -8.61 -15.46 13.06
CA ARG A 295 -9.56 -16.36 12.42
C ARG A 295 -10.99 -15.82 12.43
N ASP A 296 -11.32 -15.09 13.47
CA ASP A 296 -12.65 -14.51 13.69
C ASP A 296 -12.70 -13.04 13.24
N TRP A 297 -11.62 -12.50 12.68
CA TRP A 297 -11.60 -11.12 12.21
C TRP A 297 -12.38 -10.98 10.90
N VAL A 298 -13.19 -9.94 10.86
CA VAL A 298 -13.97 -9.55 9.70
C VAL A 298 -13.83 -8.05 9.52
N PHE A 299 -13.39 -7.63 8.34
CA PHE A 299 -13.24 -6.21 8.03
C PHE A 299 -14.44 -5.75 7.21
N GLY A 300 -15.22 -4.85 7.79
CA GLY A 300 -16.26 -4.12 7.07
C GLY A 300 -15.60 -3.24 6.01
N THR A 301 -15.92 -3.48 4.75
CA THR A 301 -15.42 -2.61 3.69
C THR A 301 -16.13 -1.26 3.76
N LEU A 302 -15.38 -0.18 3.57
CA LEU A 302 -15.93 1.13 3.20
C LEU A 302 -16.64 0.95 1.85
N SER A 303 -17.94 0.66 1.97
CA SER A 303 -18.98 0.37 0.99
C SER A 303 -18.59 -0.54 -0.19
N LEU A 304 -18.76 -1.86 0.01
CA LEU A 304 -18.97 -2.84 -1.08
C LEU A 304 -20.46 -3.16 -1.33
N SER A 305 -21.39 -2.48 -0.67
CA SER A 305 -22.82 -2.66 -0.93
C SER A 305 -23.61 -1.41 -0.58
N GLN A 306 -24.39 -0.91 -1.56
CA GLN A 306 -25.53 -0.05 -1.28
C GLN A 306 -26.47 -0.75 -0.29
N GLU A 307 -27.14 0.01 0.55
CA GLU A 307 -28.14 -0.51 1.49
C GLU A 307 -29.14 -1.44 0.75
N GLY A 308 -29.17 -2.71 1.15
CA GLY A 308 -30.10 -3.70 0.60
C GLY A 308 -29.41 -4.87 -0.10
N GLN A 309 -29.15 -5.91 0.70
CA GLN A 309 -28.81 -7.30 0.31
C GLN A 309 -27.36 -7.53 -0.17
N ASN A 310 -26.66 -8.42 0.56
CA ASN A 310 -25.28 -8.90 0.38
C ASN A 310 -24.15 -7.93 0.78
N LYS A 311 -24.08 -7.60 2.07
CA LYS A 311 -22.90 -6.93 2.63
C LYS A 311 -21.68 -7.85 2.49
N ARG A 312 -20.79 -7.51 1.56
CA ARG A 312 -19.50 -8.18 1.41
C ARG A 312 -18.55 -7.69 2.49
N VAL A 313 -17.78 -8.60 3.04
CA VAL A 313 -16.75 -8.32 4.06
C VAL A 313 -15.45 -8.99 3.64
N LEU A 314 -14.33 -8.56 4.21
CA LEU A 314 -13.07 -9.30 4.05
C LEU A 314 -12.96 -10.28 5.21
N GLY A 315 -13.16 -11.56 4.91
CA GLY A 315 -13.02 -12.69 5.85
C GLY A 315 -11.73 -13.46 5.59
N TRP A 316 -11.23 -14.15 6.61
CA TRP A 316 -10.01 -14.96 6.50
C TRP A 316 -10.17 -16.08 5.47
N ASP A 317 -9.14 -16.29 4.63
CA ASP A 317 -9.14 -17.34 3.61
C ASP A 317 -8.75 -18.74 4.14
N GLY A 318 -8.51 -18.86 5.45
CA GLY A 318 -8.09 -20.10 6.11
C GLY A 318 -6.61 -20.43 5.96
N GLN A 319 -5.81 -19.57 5.31
CA GLN A 319 -4.39 -19.80 5.07
C GLN A 319 -3.52 -18.84 5.87
N VAL A 320 -2.35 -19.34 6.30
CA VAL A 320 -1.30 -18.56 6.95
C VAL A 320 0.01 -18.93 6.30
N ARG A 321 0.72 -17.92 5.79
CA ARG A 321 2.07 -18.12 5.28
C ARG A 321 3.06 -17.83 6.40
N ASN A 322 3.87 -18.85 6.71
CA ASN A 322 4.95 -18.73 7.68
C ASN A 322 6.23 -18.35 6.95
N GLU A 323 6.82 -17.24 7.36
CA GLU A 323 8.08 -16.74 6.83
C GLU A 323 9.04 -16.49 8.00
N SER A 324 10.34 -16.62 7.75
CA SER A 324 11.33 -16.17 8.70
C SER A 324 12.60 -15.74 7.97
N TRP A 325 13.33 -14.83 8.57
CA TRP A 325 14.59 -14.33 8.01
C TRP A 325 15.54 -13.91 9.12
N GLU A 326 16.83 -13.83 8.79
CA GLU A 326 17.87 -13.45 9.75
C GLU A 326 18.26 -11.99 9.59
N ARG A 327 18.29 -11.25 10.70
CA ARG A 327 18.87 -9.91 10.75
C ARG A 327 20.38 -9.97 10.93
N ALA A 328 21.08 -8.98 10.39
CA ALA A 328 22.50 -8.83 10.66
C ALA A 328 22.77 -8.53 12.15
N VAL A 329 23.91 -9.01 12.64
CA VAL A 329 24.27 -9.03 14.07
C VAL A 329 24.45 -7.64 14.69
N ASN A 330 24.58 -6.58 13.88
CA ASN A 330 25.03 -5.25 14.32
C ASN A 330 23.92 -4.21 14.60
N GLY A 331 22.66 -4.62 14.76
CA GLY A 331 21.54 -3.70 15.03
C GLY A 331 21.39 -3.30 16.52
N PRO A 332 20.71 -2.18 16.84
CA PRO A 332 20.51 -1.75 18.23
C PRO A 332 19.88 -2.87 19.06
N HIS A 333 20.55 -3.18 20.18
CA HIS A 333 20.34 -4.42 20.90
C HIS A 333 19.36 -4.22 22.05
N ILE A 334 18.22 -4.91 21.98
CA ILE A 334 17.33 -5.07 23.12
C ILE A 334 18.04 -5.93 24.16
N ALA A 335 18.10 -5.47 25.41
CA ALA A 335 18.91 -6.11 26.46
C ALA A 335 18.55 -7.59 26.67
N TRP A 336 17.25 -7.91 26.69
CA TRP A 336 16.79 -9.29 26.90
C TRP A 336 17.22 -10.26 25.79
N LEU A 337 17.35 -9.80 24.53
CA LEU A 337 17.83 -10.64 23.42
C LEU A 337 19.28 -11.11 23.57
N ARG A 338 20.05 -10.53 24.51
CA ARG A 338 21.43 -10.95 24.80
C ARG A 338 21.52 -12.13 25.76
N LYS A 339 20.42 -12.52 26.42
CA LYS A 339 20.43 -13.66 27.34
C LYS A 339 20.90 -14.93 26.61
N PRO A 340 21.73 -15.78 27.24
CA PRO A 340 22.27 -17.00 26.61
C PRO A 340 21.19 -17.93 26.05
N ILE A 341 20.03 -17.99 26.71
CA ILE A 341 18.88 -18.80 26.31
C ILE A 341 18.35 -18.48 24.91
N TYR A 342 18.61 -17.27 24.39
CA TYR A 342 18.16 -16.84 23.06
C TYR A 342 19.25 -16.87 21.99
N SER A 343 20.47 -17.32 22.32
CA SER A 343 21.64 -17.25 21.43
C SER A 343 21.38 -17.83 20.03
N ALA A 344 20.63 -18.94 19.93
CA ALA A 344 20.31 -19.60 18.67
C ALA A 344 19.28 -18.86 17.79
N ILE A 345 18.42 -18.04 18.38
CA ILE A 345 17.25 -17.45 17.69
C ILE A 345 17.18 -15.92 17.78
N ARG A 346 18.10 -15.26 18.49
CA ARG A 346 18.11 -13.79 18.73
C ARG A 346 18.23 -12.94 17.46
N ASN A 347 18.66 -13.53 16.35
CA ASN A 347 18.78 -12.86 15.05
C ASN A 347 17.64 -13.23 14.11
N ARG A 348 16.82 -14.21 14.47
CA ARG A 348 15.68 -14.62 13.66
C ARG A 348 14.54 -13.62 13.83
N ILE A 349 13.94 -13.23 12.72
CA ILE A 349 12.66 -12.53 12.66
C ILE A 349 11.64 -13.52 12.13
N GLU A 350 10.54 -13.63 12.85
CA GLU A 350 9.42 -14.50 12.53
C GLU A 350 8.30 -13.66 11.93
N VAL A 351 7.68 -14.18 10.88
CA VAL A 351 6.64 -13.49 10.15
C VAL A 351 5.46 -14.44 9.93
N ARG A 352 4.25 -13.94 10.18
CA ARG A 352 3.00 -14.58 9.80
C ARG A 352 2.26 -13.66 8.83
N VAL A 353 1.90 -14.19 7.67
CA VAL A 353 1.06 -13.47 6.71
C VAL A 353 -0.31 -14.12 6.68
N ILE A 354 -1.33 -13.35 7.08
CA ILE A 354 -2.73 -13.76 7.12
C ILE A 354 -3.45 -13.05 5.97
N ARG A 355 -4.21 -13.78 5.17
CA ARG A 355 -4.90 -13.23 4.01
C ARG A 355 -6.41 -13.22 4.22
N PHE A 356 -7.01 -12.08 3.93
CA PHE A 356 -8.45 -11.87 3.95
C PHE A 356 -8.92 -11.61 2.52
N ILE A 357 -10.02 -12.26 2.14
CA ILE A 357 -10.62 -12.21 0.82
C ILE A 357 -12.09 -11.80 0.92
N PRO A 358 -12.68 -11.30 -0.16
CA PRO A 358 -14.11 -10.96 -0.18
C PRO A 358 -14.97 -12.20 0.10
N THR A 359 -15.79 -12.12 1.14
CA THR A 359 -16.77 -13.14 1.52
C THR A 359 -18.16 -12.51 1.73
N LEU A 360 -19.21 -13.31 1.58
CA LEU A 360 -20.56 -12.89 1.94
C LEU A 360 -20.71 -13.00 3.45
N LEU A 361 -21.22 -11.94 4.08
CA LEU A 361 -21.63 -12.01 5.49
C LEU A 361 -22.84 -12.95 5.55
N GLN A 362 -22.69 -14.08 6.25
CA GLN A 362 -23.82 -14.97 6.57
C GLN A 362 -24.54 -14.38 7.79
N ASP A 363 -25.86 -14.21 7.69
CA ASP A 363 -26.73 -13.67 8.75
C ASP A 363 -26.76 -14.54 10.01
#